data_AF-A0A844EGT4-F1
#
_entry.id   AF-A0A844EGT4-F1
#
_cell.length_a   1.000
_cell.length_b   1.000
_cell.length_c   1.000
_cell.angle_alpha   90.00
_cell.angle_beta   90.00
_cell.angle_gamma   90.00
#
_symmetry.space_group_name_H-M   'P 1'
#
loop_
_entity.id
_entity.type
_entity.pdbx_description
1 polymer ?
#
loop_
_entity_poly.entity_id
_entity_poly.type
_entity_poly.pdbx_seq_one_letter_code
_entity_poly.pdbx_strand_id
1 'polypeptide(L)' 'MVKNENVKNGIVFPLGDRNDAYAQYFVGQSYLKGLVNDPAVNVGVSNVTFEPGCRNNWHIHHDGYQILLVTGGEGW' A
#
# COMPACT_ATOMS: atom_id res chain seq x y z
N MET A 1 16.57 -12.84 11.23
CA MET A 1 17.09 -11.80 10.31
C MET A 1 15.89 -11.23 9.56
N VAL A 2 15.75 -9.91 9.46
CA VAL A 2 14.67 -9.31 8.66
C VAL A 2 14.97 -9.63 7.20
N LYS A 3 14.06 -10.36 6.53
CA LYS A 3 14.18 -10.64 5.10
C LYS A 3 13.87 -9.36 4.32
N ASN A 4 14.49 -9.19 3.14
CA ASN A 4 14.22 -8.09 2.21
C ASN A 4 14.56 -6.68 2.75
N GLU A 5 15.63 -6.49 3.52
CA GLU A 5 16.01 -5.17 4.05
C GLU A 5 16.21 -4.08 2.97
N ASN A 6 16.57 -4.50 1.76
CA ASN A 6 16.79 -3.62 0.61
C ASN A 6 15.52 -2.87 0.16
N VAL A 7 14.33 -3.21 0.68
CA VAL A 7 13.05 -2.63 0.24
C VAL A 7 12.56 -1.49 1.16
N LYS A 8 13.25 -1.22 2.28
CA LYS A 8 12.79 -0.32 3.37
C LYS A 8 12.43 1.10 2.91
N ASN A 9 13.10 1.64 1.90
CA ASN A 9 12.90 3.02 1.43
C ASN A 9 12.06 3.11 0.14
N GLY A 10 11.42 2.01 -0.26
CA GLY A 10 10.79 1.86 -1.58
C GLY A 10 11.76 1.28 -2.61
N ILE A 11 11.21 0.52 -3.58
CA ILE A 11 11.98 -0.06 -4.69
C ILE A 11 11.69 0.69 -5.99
N VAL A 12 10.44 0.61 -6.44
CA VAL A 12 9.99 1.20 -7.72
C VAL A 12 9.37 2.58 -7.48
N PHE A 13 8.63 2.72 -6.38
CA PHE A 13 7.94 3.96 -5.99
C PHE A 13 8.39 4.37 -4.58
N PRO A 14 8.29 5.68 -4.24
CA PRO A 14 8.58 6.15 -2.88
C PRO A 14 7.69 5.49 -1.82
N LEU A 15 8.22 5.35 -0.59
CA LEU A 15 7.50 4.82 0.56
C LEU A 15 6.19 5.59 0.84
N GLY A 16 6.26 6.93 0.78
CA GLY A 16 5.16 7.82 1.16
C GLY A 16 5.13 8.11 2.66
N ASP A 17 4.07 8.78 3.08
CA ASP A 17 3.87 9.16 4.48
C ASP A 17 3.17 8.03 5.24
N ARG A 18 3.17 8.12 6.57
CA ARG A 18 2.39 7.22 7.42
C ARG A 18 0.92 7.27 6.98
N ASN A 19 0.30 6.10 6.86
CA ASN A 19 -1.08 5.98 6.39
C ASN A 19 -2.11 6.31 7.50
N ASP A 20 -1.87 7.38 8.27
CA ASP A 20 -2.61 7.70 9.48
C ASP A 20 -4.08 8.06 9.16
N ALA A 21 -4.35 8.64 7.99
CA ALA A 21 -5.71 8.94 7.52
C ALA A 21 -6.60 7.69 7.36
N TYR A 22 -6.00 6.53 7.09
CA TYR A 22 -6.71 5.26 6.90
C TYR A 22 -6.38 4.23 7.98
N ALA A 23 -5.68 4.61 9.05
CA ALA A 23 -5.19 3.69 10.08
C ALA A 23 -6.28 2.79 10.68
N GLN A 24 -7.52 3.28 10.80
CA GLN A 24 -8.67 2.50 11.28
C GLN A 24 -8.98 1.24 10.45
N TYR A 25 -8.52 1.19 9.19
CA TYR A 25 -8.72 0.05 8.29
C TYR A 25 -7.53 -0.91 8.28
N PHE A 26 -6.52 -0.71 9.11
CA PHE A 26 -5.32 -1.51 9.17
C PHE A 26 -5.04 -2.00 10.60
N VAL A 27 -4.40 -3.16 10.69
CA VAL A 27 -3.73 -3.63 11.90
C VAL A 27 -2.23 -3.48 11.66
N GLY A 28 -1.54 -2.76 12.55
CA GLY A 28 -0.11 -2.43 12.39
C GLY A 28 0.13 -1.15 11.58
N GLN A 29 1.39 -0.90 11.22
CA GLN A 29 1.80 0.32 10.52
C GLN A 29 1.85 0.11 9.01
N SER A 30 1.16 0.97 8.27
CA SER A 30 1.30 1.11 6.82
C SER A 30 1.71 2.53 6.41
N TYR A 31 2.20 2.63 5.18
CA TYR A 31 2.57 3.89 4.52
C TYR A 31 1.88 3.96 3.16
N LEU A 32 1.56 5.17 2.70
CA LEU A 32 0.83 5.38 1.46
C LEU A 32 1.46 6.50 0.64
N LYS A 33 1.70 6.20 -0.64
CA LYS A 33 2.06 7.19 -1.66
C LYS A 33 1.06 7.15 -2.79
N GLY A 34 0.27 8.22 -2.94
CA GLY A 34 -0.56 8.42 -4.12
C GLY A 34 0.30 8.58 -5.38
N LEU A 35 -0.06 7.89 -6.46
CA LEU A 35 0.63 7.93 -7.75
C LEU A 35 -0.24 8.54 -8.86
N VAL A 36 -1.53 8.23 -8.88
CA VAL A 36 -2.50 8.80 -9.84
C VAL A 36 -3.74 9.26 -9.08
N ASN A 37 -4.11 10.53 -9.30
CA ASN A 37 -5.33 11.16 -8.81
C ASN A 37 -5.81 12.23 -9.80
N ASP A 38 -5.85 11.87 -11.08
CA ASP A 38 -6.29 12.75 -12.16
C ASP A 38 -7.81 12.60 -12.37
N PRO A 39 -8.61 13.68 -12.33
CA PRO A 39 -10.05 13.62 -12.57
C PRO A 39 -10.45 13.06 -13.94
N ALA A 40 -9.56 13.11 -14.93
CA ALA A 40 -9.80 12.54 -16.26
C ALA A 40 -9.55 11.02 -16.31
N VAL A 41 -8.98 10.43 -15.27
CA VAL A 41 -8.65 9.00 -15.17
C VAL A 41 -9.55 8.37 -14.11
N ASN A 42 -10.38 7.40 -14.52
CA ASN A 42 -11.35 6.75 -13.63
C ASN A 42 -10.73 5.70 -12.68
N VAL A 43 -9.41 5.70 -12.51
CA VAL A 43 -8.68 4.78 -11.63
C VAL A 43 -7.72 5.56 -10.72
N GLY A 44 -7.83 5.31 -9.43
CA GLY A 44 -6.82 5.72 -8.45
C GLY A 44 -5.69 4.70 -8.40
N VAL A 45 -4.45 5.17 -8.35
CA VAL A 45 -3.27 4.30 -8.19
C VAL A 45 -2.45 4.80 -7.01
N SER A 46 -2.09 3.90 -6.11
CA SER A 46 -1.26 4.19 -4.94
C SER A 46 -0.28 3.07 -4.68
N ASN A 47 0.92 3.42 -4.21
CA ASN A 47 1.85 2.49 -3.59
C ASN A 47 1.54 2.40 -2.09
N VAL A 48 1.30 1.20 -1.58
CA VAL A 48 1.04 0.97 -0.15
C VAL A 48 2.09 0.01 0.38
N THR A 49 2.78 0.42 1.44
CA THR A 49 3.81 -0.40 2.09
C THR A 49 3.34 -0.82 3.47
N PHE A 50 3.55 -2.08 3.80
CA PHE A 50 3.15 -2.71 5.06
C PHE A 50 4.41 -3.05 5.84
N GLU A 51 4.52 -2.60 7.09
CA GLU A 51 5.55 -3.14 7.99
C GLU A 51 5.31 -4.63 8.24
N PRO A 52 6.32 -5.41 8.67
CA PRO A 52 6.14 -6.81 9.01
C PRO A 52 4.96 -7.05 9.96
N GLY A 53 4.01 -7.89 9.56
CA GLY A 53 2.80 -8.19 10.32
C GLY A 53 1.66 -7.18 10.17
N CYS A 54 1.86 -6.08 9.43
CA CYS A 54 0.78 -5.18 9.07
C CYS A 54 -0.13 -5.81 8.01
N ARG A 55 -1.45 -5.62 8.16
CA ARG A 55 -2.46 -5.99 7.16
C ARG A 55 -3.59 -4.98 7.16
N ASN A 56 -4.34 -4.88 6.06
CA ASN A 56 -5.63 -4.22 6.09
C ASN A 56 -6.72 -5.15 6.66
N ASN A 57 -7.87 -4.56 6.96
CA ASN A 57 -9.07 -5.28 7.35
C ASN A 57 -9.79 -5.84 6.12
N TRP A 58 -10.61 -6.87 6.33
CA TRP A 58 -11.49 -7.41 5.30
C TRP A 58 -12.38 -6.32 4.71
N HIS A 59 -12.39 -6.20 3.38
CA HIS A 59 -13.20 -5.24 2.65
C HIS A 59 -13.46 -5.73 1.22
N ILE A 60 -14.36 -5.04 0.53
CA ILE A 60 -14.65 -5.24 -0.90
C ILE A 60 -14.63 -3.89 -1.61
N HIS A 61 -14.39 -3.91 -2.92
CA HIS A 61 -14.57 -2.73 -3.76
C HIS A 61 -15.93 -2.83 -4.43
N HIS A 62 -16.82 -1.90 -4.09
CA HIS A 62 -18.11 -1.77 -4.77
C HIS A 62 -17.91 -1.10 -6.13
N ASP A 63 -18.66 -1.54 -7.14
CA ASP A 63 -18.69 -0.94 -8.48
C ASP A 63 -17.31 -0.82 -9.16
N GLY A 64 -16.38 -1.70 -8.79
CA GLY A 64 -15.01 -1.69 -9.27
C GLY A 64 -14.23 -2.94 -8.89
N TYR A 65 -12.94 -2.94 -9.22
CA TYR A 65 -12.03 -4.04 -8.97
C TYR A 65 -10.70 -3.52 -8.43
N GLN A 66 -9.93 -4.39 -7.79
CA GLN A 66 -8.58 -4.09 -7.35
C GLN A 66 -7.59 -5.05 -8.01
N ILE A 67 -6.49 -4.49 -8.53
CA ILE A 67 -5.32 -5.26 -8.97
C ILE A 67 -4.18 -4.91 -8.03
N LEU A 68 -3.43 -5.92 -7.59
CA LEU A 68 -2.23 -5.77 -6.78
C LEU A 68 -1.01 -6.14 -7.61
N LEU A 69 -0.02 -5.25 -7.62
CA LEU A 69 1.32 -5.53 -8.15
C LEU A 69 2.31 -5.46 -6.99
N VAL A 70 2.85 -6.61 -6.60
CA VAL A 70 3.86 -6.67 -5.54
C VAL A 70 5.18 -6.15 -6.11
N THR A 71 5.64 -5.00 -5.61
CA THR A 71 6.91 -4.39 -6.04
C THR A 71 8.08 -4.70 -5.14
N GLY A 72 7.86 -5.33 -3.97
CA GLY A 72 8.90 -5.67 -3.01
C GLY A 72 8.36 -6.37 -1.76
N GLY A 73 9.22 -7.13 -1.08
CA GLY A 73 8.86 -7.85 0.14
C GLY A 73 8.11 -9.16 -0.10
N GLU A 74 7.47 -9.67 0.95
CA GLU A 74 6.63 -10.88 0.93
C GLU A 74 5.40 -10.66 1.83
N GLY A 75 4.25 -11.24 1.46
CA GLY A 75 2.97 -11.11 2.15
C GLY A 75 1.98 -12.19 1.72
N TRP A 76 0.81 -12.24 2.37
CA TRP A 76 -0.25 -13.23 2.15
C TRP A 76 -1.64 -12.62 2.29
#